data_AF-J3BYF1-F1
#
_entry.id   AF-J3BYF1-F1
#
_cell.length_a   1.000
_cell.length_b   1.000
_cell.length_c   1.000
_cell.angle_alpha   90.00
_cell.angle_beta   90.00
_cell.angle_gamma   90.00
#
_symmetry.space_group_name_H-M   'P 1'
#
loop_
_entity.id
_entity.type
_entity.pdbx_description
1 polymer ?
#
loop_
_entity_poly.entity_id
_entity_poly.type
_entity_poly.pdbx_seq_one_letter_code
_entity_poly.pdbx_strand_id
1 'polypeptide(L)'
;MIRQILSVVIGYTIFVISSILLFRFSGVNPHSEVSQLFMVLTFVYGTIFSFISGLITQLIAKTRNLKVNYVLFIIMAGFATFSLFKSSGSSWTQLLAIFVFAPVSVLGGLFWIKRSKE
;
A
#
# COMPACT_ATOMS: atom_id res chain seq x y z
N MET A 1 14.49 -5.45 16.42
CA MET A 1 14.46 -6.08 15.09
C MET A 1 13.17 -6.86 14.82
N ILE A 2 12.82 -7.90 15.59
CA ILE A 2 11.61 -8.73 15.31
C ILE A 2 10.30 -7.92 15.23
N ARG A 3 10.11 -6.95 16.13
CA ARG A 3 8.95 -6.03 16.10
C ARG A 3 8.85 -5.22 14.81
N GLN A 4 10.00 -4.77 14.27
CA GLN A 4 10.03 -4.00 13.03
C GLN A 4 9.70 -4.90 11.83
N ILE A 5 10.22 -6.12 11.81
CA ILE A 5 9.87 -7.12 10.80
C ILE A 5 8.35 -7.39 10.83
N LEU A 6 7.80 -7.69 12.01
CA LEU A 6 6.36 -7.91 12.19
C LEU A 6 5.54 -6.70 11.76
N SER A 7 5.99 -5.48 12.05
CA SER A 7 5.29 -4.27 11.65
C SER A 7 5.20 -4.07 10.13
N VAL A 8 6.24 -4.48 9.40
CA VAL A 8 6.25 -4.44 7.93
C VAL A 8 5.32 -5.50 7.36
N VAL A 9 5.39 -6.73 7.91
CA VAL A 9 4.51 -7.84 7.48
C VAL A 9 3.05 -7.47 7.70
N ILE A 10 2.70 -6.93 8.88
CA ILE A 10 1.32 -6.53 9.21
C ILE A 10 0.86 -5.38 8.31
N GLY A 11 1.69 -4.34 8.13
CA GLY A 11 1.35 -3.23 7.24
C GLY A 11 1.11 -3.70 5.80
N TYR A 12 2.02 -4.49 5.25
CA TYR A 12 1.87 -5.04 3.91
C TYR A 12 0.60 -5.91 3.80
N THR A 13 0.33 -6.73 4.81
CA THR A 13 -0.88 -7.57 4.88
C THR A 13 -2.16 -6.74 4.84
N ILE A 14 -2.23 -5.62 5.58
CA ILE A 14 -3.38 -4.70 5.55
C ILE A 14 -3.64 -4.19 4.13
N PHE A 15 -2.59 -3.76 3.43
CA PHE A 15 -2.72 -3.26 2.07
C PHE A 15 -3.12 -4.35 1.06
N VAL A 16 -2.50 -5.53 1.15
CA VAL A 16 -2.79 -6.65 0.23
C VAL A 16 -4.19 -7.20 0.44
N ILE A 17 -4.58 -7.48 1.68
CA ILE A 17 -5.91 -8.05 1.98
C ILE A 17 -7.00 -7.07 1.55
N SER A 18 -6.87 -5.78 1.89
CA SER A 18 -7.86 -4.78 1.48
C SER A 18 -7.98 -4.67 -0.05
N SER A 19 -6.86 -4.75 -0.78
CA SER A 19 -6.86 -4.77 -2.24
C SER A 19 -7.53 -6.02 -2.81
N ILE A 20 -7.21 -7.20 -2.27
CA ILE A 20 -7.83 -8.46 -2.69
C ILE A 20 -9.35 -8.42 -2.46
N LEU A 21 -9.79 -7.92 -1.30
CA LEU A 21 -11.21 -7.81 -0.98
C LEU A 21 -11.93 -6.88 -1.95
N LEU A 22 -11.33 -5.73 -2.31
CA LEU A 22 -11.91 -4.81 -3.29
C LEU A 22 -12.19 -5.51 -4.62
N PHE A 23 -11.20 -6.19 -5.20
CA PHE A 23 -11.36 -6.86 -6.51
C PHE A 23 -12.24 -8.11 -6.42
N ARG A 24 -12.16 -8.86 -5.33
CA ARG A 24 -12.97 -10.07 -5.15
C ARG A 24 -14.45 -9.76 -4.95
N PHE A 25 -14.79 -8.74 -4.17
CA PHE A 25 -16.19 -8.34 -3.95
C PHE A 25 -16.79 -7.60 -5.14
N SER A 26 -15.99 -6.83 -5.87
CA SER A 26 -16.47 -6.14 -7.08
C SER A 26 -16.57 -7.07 -8.29
N GLY A 27 -15.92 -8.23 -8.28
CA GLY A 27 -15.83 -9.12 -9.44
C GLY A 27 -14.99 -8.55 -10.59
N VAL A 28 -14.24 -7.47 -10.35
CA VAL A 28 -13.46 -6.77 -11.37
C VAL A 28 -12.07 -7.38 -11.48
N ASN A 29 -11.64 -7.66 -12.71
CA ASN A 29 -10.28 -8.11 -12.97
C ASN A 29 -9.29 -6.92 -12.90
N PRO A 30 -8.28 -6.95 -11.99
CA PRO A 30 -7.32 -5.86 -11.84
C PRO A 30 -6.39 -5.66 -13.05
N HIS A 31 -6.41 -6.58 -14.02
CA HIS A 31 -5.63 -6.54 -15.26
C HIS A 31 -6.48 -6.30 -16.51
N SER A 32 -7.79 -6.12 -16.38
CA SER A 32 -8.64 -5.72 -17.51
C SER A 32 -8.76 -4.21 -17.59
N GLU A 33 -9.23 -3.74 -18.74
CA GLU A 33 -9.80 -2.40 -18.81
C GLU A 33 -11.08 -2.35 -17.98
N VAL A 34 -11.31 -1.20 -17.34
CA VAL A 34 -12.40 -0.97 -16.41
C VAL A 34 -12.94 0.44 -16.60
N SER A 35 -14.14 0.71 -16.09
CA SER A 35 -14.70 2.06 -16.16
C SER A 35 -13.84 3.06 -15.38
N GLN A 36 -13.78 4.30 -15.87
CA GLN A 36 -13.05 5.39 -15.20
C GLN A 36 -13.54 5.61 -13.77
N LEU A 37 -14.84 5.47 -13.54
CA LEU A 37 -15.42 5.58 -12.20
C LEU A 37 -14.84 4.54 -11.24
N PHE A 38 -14.70 3.28 -11.68
CA PHE A 38 -14.11 2.23 -10.85
C PHE A 38 -12.61 2.47 -10.57
N MET A 39 -11.88 3.02 -11.54
CA MET A 39 -10.47 3.43 -11.33
C MET A 39 -10.35 4.51 -10.27
N VAL A 40 -11.21 5.54 -10.31
CA VAL A 40 -11.23 6.62 -9.30
C VAL A 40 -11.58 6.08 -7.91
N LEU A 41 -12.58 5.21 -7.81
CA LEU A 41 -12.95 4.58 -6.53
C LEU A 41 -11.81 3.72 -5.99
N THR A 42 -11.14 2.95 -6.86
CA THR A 42 -9.97 2.15 -6.48
C THR A 42 -8.80 3.02 -6.03
N PHE A 43 -8.57 4.14 -6.72
CA PHE A 43 -7.56 5.12 -6.33
C PHE A 43 -7.80 5.66 -4.91
N VAL A 44 -9.03 6.11 -4.62
CA VAL A 44 -9.39 6.62 -3.29
C VAL A 44 -9.26 5.54 -2.23
N TYR A 45 -9.85 4.36 -2.49
CA TYR A 45 -9.82 3.23 -1.56
C TYR A 45 -8.40 2.76 -1.27
N GLY A 46 -7.60 2.53 -2.31
CA GLY A 46 -6.21 2.09 -2.17
C GLY A 46 -5.33 3.13 -1.47
N THR A 47 -5.57 4.42 -1.70
CA THR A 47 -4.87 5.50 -1.00
C THR A 47 -5.16 5.47 0.51
N ILE A 48 -6.42 5.32 0.90
CA ILE A 48 -6.82 5.24 2.32
C ILE A 48 -6.16 4.04 3.00
N PHE A 49 -6.28 2.85 2.41
CA PHE A 49 -5.71 1.64 3.02
C PHE A 49 -4.18 1.62 3.01
N SER A 50 -3.55 2.25 2.01
CA SER A 50 -2.11 2.41 2.01
C SER A 50 -1.63 3.37 3.11
N PHE A 51 -2.34 4.48 3.33
CA PHE A 51 -2.05 5.38 4.43
C PHE A 51 -2.19 4.66 5.78
N ILE A 52 -3.27 3.90 5.98
CA ILE A 52 -3.49 3.09 7.19
C ILE A 52 -2.38 2.05 7.36
N SER A 53 -2.00 1.34 6.30
CA SER A 53 -0.90 0.38 6.30
C SER A 53 0.39 1.01 6.84
N GLY A 54 0.75 2.18 6.30
CA GLY A 54 1.89 2.98 6.75
C GLY A 54 1.83 3.42 8.21
N LEU A 55 0.67 3.90 8.64
CA LEU A 55 0.41 4.32 10.02
C LEU A 55 0.57 3.15 10.99
N ILE A 56 -0.04 2.00 10.67
CA ILE A 56 0.02 0.79 11.52
C ILE A 56 1.44 0.22 11.57
N THR A 57 2.18 0.21 10.44
CA THR A 57 3.59 -0.16 10.45
C THR A 57 4.37 0.71 11.43
N GLN A 58 4.21 2.03 11.38
CA GLN A 58 4.93 2.92 12.29
C GLN A 58 4.50 2.74 13.76
N LEU A 59 3.20 2.59 14.00
CA LEU A 59 2.60 2.33 15.32
C LEU A 59 3.21 1.10 15.99
N ILE A 60 3.29 -0.02 15.25
CA ILE A 60 3.85 -1.28 15.77
C ILE A 60 5.37 -1.18 15.89
N ALA A 61 6.05 -0.58 14.91
CA ALA A 61 7.50 -0.45 14.90
C ALA A 61 8.01 0.35 16.12
N LYS A 62 7.22 1.33 16.61
CA LYS A 62 7.57 2.28 17.68
C LYS A 62 8.96 2.89 17.46
N THR A 63 9.21 3.37 16.25
CA THR A 63 10.44 4.10 15.91
C THR A 63 10.16 5.59 15.74
N ARG A 64 11.20 6.43 15.76
CA ARG A 64 11.08 7.89 15.54
C ARG A 64 11.58 8.33 14.15
N ASN A 65 11.79 7.38 13.24
CA ASN A 65 12.25 7.62 11.87
C ASN A 65 11.42 6.78 10.89
N LEU A 66 11.58 7.04 9.60
CA LEU A 66 10.80 6.40 8.52
C LEU A 66 11.47 5.16 7.91
N LYS A 67 12.57 4.66 8.47
CA LYS A 67 13.33 3.54 7.86
C LYS A 67 12.44 2.32 7.61
N VAL A 68 11.56 1.99 8.55
CA VAL A 68 10.65 0.84 8.45
C VAL A 68 9.58 1.07 7.37
N ASN A 69 9.05 2.28 7.25
CA ASN A 69 8.10 2.64 6.20
C ASN A 69 8.74 2.65 4.81
N TYR A 70 10.02 3.02 4.69
CA TYR A 70 10.73 2.87 3.42
C TYR A 70 10.93 1.41 3.02
N VAL A 71 11.12 0.50 3.98
CA VAL A 71 11.13 -0.94 3.68
C VAL A 71 9.75 -1.39 3.18
N LEU A 72 8.66 -0.96 3.83
CA LEU A 72 7.29 -1.22 3.35
C LEU A 72 7.08 -0.67 1.93
N PHE A 73 7.50 0.57 1.68
CA PHE A 73 7.47 1.19 0.34
C PHE A 73 8.16 0.31 -0.70
N ILE A 74 9.39 -0.14 -0.43
CA ILE A 74 10.16 -0.97 -1.36
C ILE A 74 9.45 -2.30 -1.61
N ILE A 75 8.84 -2.91 -0.60
CA ILE A 75 8.09 -4.15 -0.75
C ILE A 75 6.85 -3.93 -1.63
N MET A 76 6.06 -2.90 -1.35
CA MET A 76 4.86 -2.58 -2.13
C MET A 76 5.22 -2.26 -3.59
N ALA A 77 6.16 -1.36 -3.81
CA ALA A 77 6.62 -0.98 -5.15
C ALA A 77 7.31 -2.15 -5.86
N GLY A 78 8.08 -2.96 -5.15
CA GLY A 78 8.78 -4.12 -5.69
C GLY A 78 7.83 -5.20 -6.19
N PHE A 79 6.82 -5.57 -5.40
CA PHE A 79 5.80 -6.52 -5.83
C PHE A 79 4.94 -5.97 -6.97
N ALA A 80 4.58 -4.69 -6.93
CA ALA A 80 3.85 -4.05 -8.02
C ALA A 80 4.67 -3.98 -9.32
N THR A 81 5.97 -3.69 -9.22
CA THR A 81 6.89 -3.69 -10.35
C THR A 81 7.05 -5.09 -10.93
N PHE A 82 7.23 -6.10 -10.07
CA PHE A 82 7.27 -7.49 -10.51
C PHE A 82 5.97 -7.91 -11.22
N SER A 83 4.82 -7.52 -10.67
CA SER A 83 3.50 -7.75 -11.29
C SER A 83 3.37 -7.04 -12.64
N LEU A 84 3.88 -5.82 -12.76
CA LEU A 84 3.86 -5.03 -14.00
C LEU A 84 4.63 -5.72 -15.12
N PHE A 85 5.81 -6.30 -14.82
CA PHE A 85 6.58 -7.06 -15.81
C PHE A 85 5.98 -8.42 -16.18
N LYS A 86 5.05 -8.95 -15.36
CA LYS A 86 4.40 -10.24 -15.60
C LYS A 86 3.02 -10.13 -16.23
N SER A 87 2.34 -8.99 -16.10
CA SER A 87 1.00 -8.80 -16.65
C SER A 87 1.04 -8.53 -18.14
N SER A 88 0.27 -9.28 -18.93
CA SER A 88 0.01 -9.02 -20.35
C SER A 88 -1.20 -8.10 -20.61
N GLY A 89 -1.94 -7.75 -19.56
CA GLY A 89 -3.12 -6.88 -19.62
C GLY A 89 -2.84 -5.45 -19.13
N SER A 90 -3.90 -4.74 -18.77
CA SER A 90 -3.82 -3.37 -18.26
C SER A 90 -2.99 -3.28 -16.98
N SER A 91 -2.10 -2.29 -16.91
CA SER A 91 -1.14 -2.12 -15.81
C SER A 91 -1.50 -1.00 -14.82
N TRP A 92 -2.73 -0.47 -14.89
CA TRP A 92 -3.12 0.71 -14.12
C TRP A 92 -3.05 0.48 -12.60
N THR A 93 -3.41 -0.71 -12.11
CA THR A 93 -3.35 -1.04 -10.68
C THR A 93 -1.91 -1.09 -10.17
N GLN A 94 -0.98 -1.63 -10.97
CA GLN A 94 0.44 -1.66 -10.64
C GLN A 94 1.05 -0.25 -10.67
N LEU A 95 0.69 0.58 -11.64
CA LEU A 95 1.13 1.97 -11.71
C LEU A 95 0.64 2.76 -10.49
N LEU A 96 -0.62 2.59 -10.08
CA LEU A 96 -1.13 3.19 -8.85
C LEU A 96 -0.37 2.68 -7.61
N ALA A 97 -0.08 1.38 -7.54
CA ALA A 97 0.67 0.82 -6.42
C ALA A 97 2.09 1.40 -6.30
N ILE A 98 2.78 1.61 -7.42
CA ILE A 98 4.15 2.16 -7.45
C ILE A 98 4.15 3.66 -7.16
N PHE A 99 3.33 4.43 -7.88
CA PHE A 99 3.43 5.89 -7.89
C PHE A 99 2.53 6.60 -6.89
N VAL A 100 1.53 5.90 -6.32
CA VAL A 100 0.57 6.49 -5.38
C VAL A 100 0.62 5.73 -4.06
N PHE A 101 0.28 4.45 -4.06
CA PHE A 101 0.06 3.72 -2.82
C PHE A 101 1.37 3.54 -2.04
N ALA A 102 2.46 3.09 -2.67
CA ALA A 102 3.73 2.96 -1.96
C ALA A 102 4.18 4.30 -1.31
N PRO A 103 4.22 5.46 -2.00
CA PRO A 103 4.49 6.76 -1.38
C PRO A 103 3.54 7.12 -0.23
N VAL A 104 2.24 6.89 -0.40
CA VAL A 104 1.23 7.21 0.62
C VAL A 104 1.41 6.38 1.89
N SER A 105 1.91 5.14 1.80
CA SER A 105 2.29 4.34 2.98
C SER A 105 3.42 4.99 3.80
N VAL A 106 4.30 5.79 3.17
CA VAL A 106 5.31 6.55 3.90
C VAL A 106 4.68 7.75 4.60
N LEU A 107 3.72 8.42 3.95
CA LEU A 107 2.97 9.55 4.55
C LEU A 107 2.19 9.12 5.80
N GLY A 108 1.59 7.92 5.79
CA GLY A 108 0.94 7.35 6.97
C GLY A 108 1.88 7.19 8.16
N GLY A 109 3.11 6.71 7.92
CA GLY A 109 4.13 6.63 8.96
C GLY A 109 4.60 8.00 9.45
N LEU A 110 4.77 8.96 8.53
CA LEU A 110 5.17 10.33 8.87
C LEU A 110 4.14 11.01 9.77
N PHE A 111 2.85 10.84 9.44
CA PHE A 111 1.74 11.33 10.25
C PHE A 111 1.81 10.81 11.69
N TRP A 112 2.01 9.49 11.86
CA TRP A 112 2.13 8.89 13.19
C TRP A 112 3.32 9.44 13.99
N ILE A 113 4.50 9.57 13.36
CA ILE A 113 5.69 10.12 14.02
C ILE A 113 5.41 11.55 14.51
N LYS A 114 4.83 12.41 13.67
CA LYS A 114 4.52 13.80 14.04
C LYS A 114 3.54 13.86 15.20
N ARG A 115 2.44 13.10 15.13
CA ARG A 115 1.45 13.00 16.22
C ARG A 115 2.05 12.51 17.53
N SER A 116 3.03 11.61 17.49
CA SER A 116 3.65 11.04 18.70
C SER A 116 4.72 11.93 19.37
N LYS A 117 5.05 13.07 18.75
CA LYS A 117 6.01 14.05 19.29
C LYS A 117 5.32 15.18 20.06
N GLU A 118 4.03 15.38 19.82
CA GLU A 118 3.13 16.23 20.62
C GLU A 118 2.74 15.48 21.90
#